data_AF-A0A7H8K2S2-F1
#
_entry.id   AF-A0A7H8K2S2-F1
#
_cell.length_a   1.000
_cell.length_b   1.000
_cell.length_c   1.000
_cell.angle_alpha   90.00
_cell.angle_beta   90.00
_cell.angle_gamma   90.00
#
_symmetry.space_group_name_H-M   'P 1'
#
loop_
_entity.id
_entity.type
_entity.pdbx_description
1 polymer ?
#
loop_
_entity_poly.entity_id
_entity_poly.type
_entity_poly.pdbx_seq_one_letter_code
_entity_poly.pdbx_strand_id
1 'polypeptide(L)'
;MASLAELADPVLPGEVDPVLQGEAEPVLPGEYGPSEGPRKRSRRGRDGSGKGSRDGSGKGSRDGSGKRKASPGPALDRFSRATLVLELYRLLNRLPRLGPVGPVPGEKSTAPVPGEPKMLARIRALLAKAEATPYPEEAEALSAKAQELMARHSVDEAVLAAGRPAPDQPAACRIGVDAPYETAKAVLLDAVATANRCRAVWNSALGFSTVVGFEPDLEAVELLYTSLLVQAHSAMTKAEAAQRQAGRKRTKTFRQSFLAAYAQHIGDRLAAVADQVTREQGELLPVLATRDLAVSGRTEEMFPETVTTRVRGVSDLAGWEQGAEAAERAALRPAKGELGESGRGCRRR
;
A
#
# COMPACT_ATOMS: atom_id res chain seq x y z
N MET A 1 40.78 46.81 -11.46
CA MET A 1 39.93 47.52 -10.48
C MET A 1 38.55 46.90 -10.52
N ALA A 2 37.90 46.70 -9.38
CA ALA A 2 36.53 46.15 -9.25
C ALA A 2 35.49 47.09 -9.92
N SER A 3 34.21 46.77 -10.09
CA SER A 3 33.37 45.64 -9.63
C SER A 3 32.28 45.37 -10.71
N LEU A 4 31.24 44.54 -10.59
CA LEU A 4 30.63 43.82 -9.46
C LEU A 4 29.96 42.53 -10.00
N ALA A 5 29.74 41.53 -9.17
CA ALA A 5 28.84 40.40 -9.42
C ALA A 5 28.03 40.10 -8.14
N GLU A 6 26.72 39.95 -8.25
CA GLU A 6 25.83 39.72 -7.11
C GLU A 6 25.46 38.23 -7.05
N LEU A 7 26.02 37.54 -6.05
CA LEU A 7 25.78 36.13 -5.75
C LEU A 7 24.67 36.03 -4.69
N ALA A 8 23.69 35.16 -4.92
CA ALA A 8 22.75 34.75 -3.89
C ALA A 8 23.29 33.51 -3.16
N ASP A 9 23.61 33.65 -1.88
CA ASP A 9 24.08 32.55 -1.02
C ASP A 9 22.93 31.61 -0.59
N PRO A 10 23.22 30.31 -0.38
CA PRO A 10 22.24 29.33 0.11
C PRO A 10 22.03 29.42 1.63
N VAL A 11 20.77 29.29 2.05
CA VAL A 11 20.37 29.32 3.48
C VAL A 11 20.79 28.03 4.21
N LEU A 12 21.56 28.18 5.28
CA LEU A 12 21.90 27.10 6.23
C LEU A 12 20.76 26.86 7.25
N PRO A 13 20.57 25.62 7.76
CA PRO A 13 19.60 25.34 8.79
C PRO A 13 20.04 25.89 10.16
N GLY A 14 19.15 26.65 10.81
CA GLY A 14 19.43 27.30 12.09
C GLY A 14 19.51 26.33 13.29
N GLU A 15 20.34 26.69 14.25
CA GLU A 15 20.47 26.02 15.55
C GLU A 15 19.19 26.13 16.37
N VAL A 16 18.94 25.14 17.23
CA VAL A 16 17.75 25.06 18.09
C VAL A 16 18.15 25.24 19.54
N ASP A 17 17.74 26.35 20.15
CA ASP A 17 17.83 26.53 21.61
C ASP A 17 16.78 25.66 22.33
N PRO A 18 17.11 25.08 23.51
CA PRO A 18 16.24 24.15 24.22
C PRO A 18 15.30 24.83 25.24
N VAL A 19 14.42 24.01 25.81
CA VAL A 19 13.56 24.27 26.99
C VAL A 19 12.22 24.99 26.72
N LEU A 20 11.17 24.20 26.59
CA LEU A 20 10.04 24.25 27.54
C LEU A 20 9.61 22.83 27.90
N GLN A 21 9.91 22.39 29.12
CA GLN A 21 9.42 21.14 29.68
C GLN A 21 7.98 21.34 30.16
N GLY A 22 7.01 20.81 29.41
CA GLY A 22 5.67 20.53 29.91
C GLY A 22 5.56 19.05 30.24
N GLU A 23 5.54 18.70 31.53
CA GLU A 23 5.35 17.31 31.94
C GLU A 23 3.92 16.85 31.61
N ALA A 24 3.80 15.90 30.69
CA ALA A 24 2.58 15.14 30.48
C ALA A 24 2.70 13.80 31.22
N GLU A 25 1.77 13.53 32.14
CA GLU A 25 1.76 12.28 32.92
C GLU A 25 1.79 11.03 32.01
N PRO A 26 2.64 10.03 32.32
CA PRO A 26 2.64 8.79 31.57
C PRO A 26 1.42 7.94 31.92
N VAL A 27 0.42 7.92 31.02
CA VAL A 27 -0.66 6.92 31.06
C VAL A 27 -0.03 5.53 30.95
N LEU A 28 -0.09 4.76 32.04
CA LEU A 28 0.53 3.45 32.16
C LEU A 28 0.00 2.47 31.08
N PRO A 29 0.85 1.74 30.36
CA PRO A 29 0.40 0.65 29.51
C PRO A 29 -0.12 -0.50 30.38
N GLY A 30 -1.40 -0.81 30.27
CA GLY A 30 -2.02 -1.93 30.99
C GLY A 30 -1.30 -3.25 30.71
N GLU A 31 -1.02 -4.00 31.77
CA GLU A 31 -0.24 -5.24 31.71
C GLU A 31 -0.95 -6.32 30.90
N TYR A 32 -0.36 -6.71 29.76
CA TYR A 32 -0.71 -7.95 29.08
C TYR A 32 -0.14 -9.13 29.87
N GLY A 33 -0.91 -9.64 30.83
CA GLY A 33 -0.59 -10.86 31.56
C GLY A 33 -0.46 -12.07 30.63
N PRO A 34 0.49 -13.00 30.90
CA PRO A 34 0.72 -14.15 30.02
C PRO A 34 -0.42 -15.17 30.11
N SER A 35 -0.91 -15.65 28.96
CA SER A 35 -1.92 -16.68 28.87
C SER A 35 -1.36 -18.06 29.23
N GLU A 36 -1.60 -18.53 30.45
CA GLU A 36 -1.26 -19.89 30.86
C GLU A 36 -2.13 -20.94 30.12
N GLY A 37 -1.53 -21.63 29.16
CA GLY A 37 -2.10 -22.84 28.58
C GLY A 37 -2.06 -24.03 29.55
N PRO A 38 -3.05 -24.96 29.51
CA PRO A 38 -3.20 -25.99 30.54
C PRO A 38 -2.07 -27.04 30.52
N ARG A 39 -1.37 -27.15 31.65
CA ARG A 39 -0.30 -28.13 31.89
C ARG A 39 -0.87 -29.56 31.85
N LYS A 40 -0.52 -30.36 30.84
CA LYS A 40 -0.80 -31.80 30.85
C LYS A 40 0.15 -32.51 31.82
N ARG A 41 -0.41 -33.14 32.86
CA ARG A 41 0.33 -33.91 33.87
C ARG A 41 1.06 -35.10 33.25
N SER A 42 2.24 -35.40 33.79
CA SER A 42 2.96 -36.63 33.51
C SER A 42 2.26 -37.85 34.14
N ARG A 43 2.41 -39.01 33.50
CA ARG A 43 2.37 -40.33 34.15
C ARG A 43 3.53 -41.16 33.63
N ARG A 44 4.30 -41.75 34.55
CA ARG A 44 5.39 -42.68 34.26
C ARG A 44 4.83 -44.08 33.98
N GLY A 45 5.51 -44.79 33.07
CA GLY A 45 5.77 -46.23 33.16
C GLY A 45 4.66 -47.20 32.75
N ARG A 46 4.91 -47.96 31.67
CA ARG A 46 5.38 -49.34 31.81
C ARG A 46 5.99 -49.90 30.52
N ASP A 47 6.78 -50.95 30.70
CA ASP A 47 7.54 -51.68 29.70
C ASP A 47 6.65 -52.59 28.82
N GLY A 48 7.12 -52.96 27.62
CA GLY A 48 6.32 -53.82 26.72
C GLY A 48 6.92 -54.04 25.33
N SER A 49 7.94 -54.88 25.25
CA SER A 49 8.48 -55.50 24.03
C SER A 49 7.45 -55.97 22.98
N GLY A 50 7.79 -55.91 21.69
CA GLY A 50 7.33 -56.95 20.74
C GLY A 50 7.12 -56.56 19.27
N LYS A 51 8.05 -57.02 18.41
CA LYS A 51 7.87 -57.49 17.03
C LYS A 51 7.06 -56.63 16.03
N GLY A 52 7.75 -56.16 14.99
CA GLY A 52 7.09 -55.84 13.72
C GLY A 52 6.70 -57.10 12.94
N SER A 53 5.67 -56.98 12.11
CA SER A 53 5.42 -57.83 10.94
C SER A 53 4.80 -56.97 9.84
N ARG A 54 5.00 -57.37 8.58
CA ARG A 54 4.54 -56.66 7.38
C ARG A 54 3.14 -57.12 6.93
N ASP A 55 2.65 -56.39 5.93
CA ASP A 55 1.68 -56.75 4.90
C ASP A 55 0.19 -56.79 5.29
N GLY A 56 -0.65 -56.18 4.44
CA GLY A 56 -2.08 -56.02 4.66
C GLY A 56 -2.76 -55.02 3.72
N SER A 57 -2.82 -55.32 2.42
CA SER A 57 -3.59 -54.54 1.44
C SER A 57 -5.08 -54.49 1.78
N GLY A 58 -5.70 -53.31 1.66
CA GLY A 58 -7.15 -53.15 1.85
C GLY A 58 -7.72 -51.95 1.09
N LYS A 59 -8.26 -52.17 -0.12
CA LYS A 59 -9.07 -51.18 -0.84
C LYS A 59 -10.40 -50.99 -0.11
N GLY A 60 -10.80 -49.74 0.13
CA GLY A 60 -12.09 -49.40 0.73
C GLY A 60 -12.57 -48.02 0.27
N SER A 61 -13.29 -47.98 -0.85
CA SER A 61 -13.98 -46.77 -1.30
C SER A 61 -15.08 -46.39 -0.31
N ARG A 62 -15.19 -45.09 0.01
CA ARG A 62 -16.47 -44.47 0.40
C ARG A 62 -16.40 -42.96 0.22
N ASP A 63 -17.22 -42.46 -0.69
CA ASP A 63 -17.59 -41.05 -0.74
C ASP A 63 -18.07 -40.58 0.63
N GLY A 64 -17.45 -39.49 1.08
CA GLY A 64 -17.71 -38.88 2.37
C GLY A 64 -17.72 -37.37 2.21
N SER A 65 -18.66 -36.84 1.41
CA SER A 65 -18.92 -35.41 1.25
C SER A 65 -19.46 -34.82 2.55
N GLY A 66 -18.56 -34.68 3.52
CA GLY A 66 -18.81 -34.16 4.86
C GLY A 66 -19.20 -32.70 4.83
N LYS A 67 -20.46 -32.42 4.47
CA LYS A 67 -21.13 -31.17 4.81
C LYS A 67 -21.03 -31.01 6.32
N ARG A 68 -20.04 -30.24 6.77
CA ARG A 68 -19.97 -29.71 8.14
C ARG A 68 -21.23 -28.89 8.35
N LYS A 69 -22.30 -29.51 8.84
CA LYS A 69 -23.43 -28.78 9.40
C LYS A 69 -22.84 -27.95 10.52
N ALA A 70 -22.89 -26.63 10.37
CA ALA A 70 -22.59 -25.73 11.46
C ALA A 70 -23.57 -26.10 12.58
N SER A 71 -23.07 -26.72 13.64
CA SER A 71 -23.86 -26.95 14.85
C SER A 71 -24.37 -25.58 15.29
N PRO A 72 -25.68 -25.37 15.47
CA PRO A 72 -26.16 -24.11 16.02
C PRO A 72 -25.46 -23.92 17.36
N GLY A 73 -24.77 -22.78 17.53
CA GLY A 73 -24.20 -22.40 18.81
C GLY A 73 -25.28 -22.42 19.90
N PRO A 74 -24.91 -22.56 21.19
CA PRO A 74 -25.87 -22.58 22.27
C PRO A 74 -26.82 -21.38 22.14
N ALA A 75 -28.12 -21.65 22.09
CA ALA A 75 -29.12 -20.63 21.82
C ALA A 75 -29.09 -19.59 22.95
N LEU A 76 -28.55 -18.40 22.65
CA LEU A 76 -28.47 -17.28 23.57
C LEU A 76 -29.84 -17.01 24.17
N ASP A 77 -29.89 -16.97 25.50
CA ASP A 77 -31.11 -16.66 26.24
C ASP A 77 -31.61 -15.25 25.89
N ARG A 78 -32.87 -14.97 26.22
CA ARG A 78 -33.53 -13.71 25.84
C ARG A 78 -32.80 -12.46 26.37
N PHE A 79 -32.18 -12.53 27.55
CA PHE A 79 -31.45 -11.42 28.15
C PHE A 79 -30.08 -11.27 27.49
N SER A 80 -29.30 -12.35 27.33
CA SER A 80 -28.02 -12.30 26.59
C SER A 80 -28.20 -11.77 25.16
N ARG A 81 -29.28 -12.16 24.48
CA ARG A 81 -29.62 -11.64 23.15
C ARG A 81 -30.00 -10.17 23.18
N ALA A 82 -30.83 -9.74 24.14
CA ALA A 82 -31.19 -8.34 24.29
C ALA A 82 -29.97 -7.47 24.61
N THR A 83 -29.07 -7.93 25.47
CA THR A 83 -27.80 -7.26 25.79
C THR A 83 -26.93 -7.11 24.55
N LEU A 84 -26.65 -8.19 23.80
CA LEU A 84 -25.86 -8.13 22.57
C LEU A 84 -26.49 -7.21 21.51
N VAL A 85 -27.81 -7.20 21.38
CA VAL A 85 -28.52 -6.29 20.48
C VAL A 85 -28.39 -4.83 20.94
N LEU A 86 -28.51 -4.54 22.23
CA LEU A 86 -28.34 -3.18 22.78
C LEU A 86 -26.88 -2.71 22.74
N GLU A 87 -25.92 -3.60 22.93
CA GLU A 87 -24.49 -3.33 22.75
C GLU A 87 -24.17 -3.04 21.27
N LEU A 88 -24.71 -3.84 20.35
CA LEU A 88 -24.60 -3.59 18.91
C LEU A 88 -25.23 -2.25 18.52
N TYR A 89 -26.45 -1.94 18.96
CA TYR A 89 -27.06 -0.63 18.71
C TYR A 89 -26.26 0.53 19.30
N ARG A 90 -25.70 0.37 20.51
CA ARG A 90 -24.83 1.38 21.12
C ARG A 90 -23.52 1.57 20.35
N LEU A 91 -22.96 0.50 19.79
CA LEU A 91 -21.76 0.56 18.95
C LEU A 91 -22.08 1.24 17.62
N LEU A 92 -23.13 0.80 16.91
CA LEU A 92 -23.59 1.38 15.65
C LEU A 92 -23.92 2.88 15.79
N ASN A 93 -24.60 3.29 16.86
CA ASN A 93 -24.93 4.70 17.13
C ASN A 93 -23.71 5.56 17.51
N ARG A 94 -22.55 4.95 17.81
CA ARG A 94 -21.28 5.64 18.11
C ARG A 94 -20.31 5.65 16.94
N LEU A 95 -20.55 4.88 15.88
CA LEU A 95 -19.70 4.91 14.69
C LEU A 95 -19.84 6.28 13.99
N PRO A 96 -18.73 6.90 13.56
CA PRO A 96 -18.79 8.11 12.78
C PRO A 96 -19.50 7.83 11.45
N ARG A 97 -20.29 8.81 10.97
CA ARG A 97 -20.90 8.71 9.64
C ARG A 97 -19.80 8.74 8.59
N LEU A 98 -19.62 7.64 7.88
CA LEU A 98 -18.75 7.57 6.71
C LEU A 98 -19.53 8.08 5.49
N GLY A 99 -18.99 9.09 4.81
CA GLY A 99 -19.52 9.51 3.52
C GLY A 99 -19.50 8.36 2.50
N PRO A 100 -20.46 8.27 1.59
CA PRO A 100 -20.39 7.34 0.46
C PRO A 100 -19.21 7.71 -0.43
N VAL A 101 -18.48 6.69 -0.90
CA VAL A 101 -17.24 6.80 -1.67
C VAL A 101 -17.44 5.98 -2.96
N GLY A 102 -18.46 6.37 -3.72
CA GLY A 102 -19.07 5.58 -4.81
C GLY A 102 -20.57 5.30 -4.56
N PRO A 103 -21.27 4.70 -5.55
CA PRO A 103 -22.68 4.31 -5.42
C PRO A 103 -22.87 3.33 -4.26
N VAL A 104 -23.95 3.45 -3.49
CA VAL A 104 -24.14 2.55 -2.35
C VAL A 104 -24.46 1.13 -2.82
N PRO A 105 -24.06 0.07 -2.08
CA PRO A 105 -24.36 -1.31 -2.47
C PRO A 105 -25.87 -1.53 -2.70
N GLY A 106 -26.25 -1.75 -3.95
CA GLY A 106 -27.65 -1.91 -4.37
C GLY A 106 -28.19 -0.77 -5.25
N GLU A 107 -27.52 0.38 -5.33
CA GLU A 107 -27.79 1.36 -6.38
C GLU A 107 -27.33 0.84 -7.74
N LYS A 108 -28.07 1.23 -8.79
CA LYS A 108 -27.65 0.98 -10.16
C LYS A 108 -26.50 1.92 -10.49
N SER A 109 -25.27 1.43 -10.32
CA SER A 109 -24.11 2.07 -10.95
C SER A 109 -24.42 2.27 -12.43
N THR A 110 -24.31 3.52 -12.90
CA THR A 110 -24.27 3.80 -14.34
C THR A 110 -23.14 2.96 -14.92
N ALA A 111 -23.47 2.13 -15.92
CA ALA A 111 -22.63 0.99 -16.29
C ALA A 111 -21.18 1.41 -16.61
N PRO A 112 -20.18 0.56 -16.29
CA PRO A 112 -18.81 0.81 -16.70
C PRO A 112 -18.75 1.00 -18.22
N VAL A 113 -17.90 1.90 -18.68
CA VAL A 113 -17.50 1.91 -20.10
C VAL A 113 -16.94 0.51 -20.42
N PRO A 114 -17.46 -0.21 -21.43
CA PRO A 114 -17.13 -1.63 -21.58
C PRO A 114 -15.66 -1.88 -21.94
N GLY A 115 -14.91 -2.42 -20.97
CA GLY A 115 -13.55 -2.90 -21.14
C GLY A 115 -12.55 -2.12 -20.28
N GLU A 116 -11.69 -2.85 -19.58
CA GLU A 116 -10.48 -2.27 -18.99
C GLU A 116 -9.69 -1.54 -20.08
N PRO A 117 -9.29 -0.26 -19.88
CA PRO A 117 -8.52 0.45 -20.87
C PRO A 117 -7.23 -0.34 -21.15
N LYS A 118 -6.92 -0.55 -22.44
CA LYS A 118 -5.84 -1.43 -22.90
C LYS A 118 -4.48 -1.13 -22.24
N MET A 119 -4.29 0.10 -21.77
CA MET A 119 -3.12 0.52 -21.01
C MET A 119 -3.07 -0.10 -19.61
N LEU A 120 -4.15 -0.03 -18.81
CA LEU A 120 -4.20 -0.67 -17.48
C LEU A 120 -4.02 -2.19 -17.60
N ALA A 121 -4.63 -2.84 -18.61
CA ALA A 121 -4.45 -4.28 -18.82
C ALA A 121 -2.97 -4.63 -19.11
N ARG A 122 -2.27 -3.77 -19.87
CA ARG A 122 -0.83 -3.90 -20.12
C ARG A 122 0.00 -3.65 -18.86
N ILE A 123 -0.38 -2.69 -18.02
CA ILE A 123 0.29 -2.38 -16.74
C ILE A 123 0.12 -3.56 -15.77
N ARG A 124 -1.10 -4.11 -15.61
CA ARG A 124 -1.38 -5.32 -14.83
C ARG A 124 -0.53 -6.51 -15.31
N ALA A 125 -0.41 -6.70 -16.63
CA ALA A 125 0.43 -7.74 -17.21
C ALA A 125 1.95 -7.54 -16.94
N LEU A 126 2.44 -6.29 -16.96
CA LEU A 126 3.83 -5.98 -16.62
C LEU A 126 4.14 -6.25 -15.13
N LEU A 127 3.26 -5.82 -14.23
CA LEU A 127 3.40 -6.05 -12.79
C LEU A 127 3.32 -7.54 -12.44
N ALA A 128 2.34 -8.27 -13.00
CA ALA A 128 2.24 -9.72 -12.82
C ALA A 128 3.48 -10.46 -13.34
N LYS A 129 4.10 -9.99 -14.43
CA LYS A 129 5.36 -10.55 -14.93
C LYS A 129 6.54 -10.20 -14.00
N ALA A 130 6.57 -9.00 -13.43
CA ALA A 130 7.59 -8.58 -12.47
C ALA A 130 7.53 -9.42 -11.17
N GLU A 131 6.33 -9.78 -10.71
CA GLU A 131 6.13 -10.64 -9.54
C GLU A 131 6.45 -12.12 -9.81
N ALA A 132 6.28 -12.58 -11.06
CA ALA A 132 6.51 -13.97 -11.46
C ALA A 132 7.98 -14.29 -11.81
N THR A 133 8.80 -13.30 -12.20
CA THR A 133 10.18 -13.57 -12.63
C THR A 133 11.14 -13.79 -11.45
N PRO A 134 12.02 -14.82 -11.50
CA PRO A 134 13.06 -15.01 -10.49
C PRO A 134 14.24 -14.05 -10.65
N TYR A 135 14.33 -13.33 -11.78
CA TYR A 135 15.44 -12.44 -12.09
C TYR A 135 15.17 -11.03 -11.55
N PRO A 136 15.95 -10.52 -10.57
CA PRO A 136 15.70 -9.20 -9.98
C PRO A 136 15.73 -8.10 -11.04
N GLU A 137 16.80 -8.00 -11.83
CA GLU A 137 16.94 -6.96 -12.88
C GLU A 137 15.77 -6.93 -13.88
N GLU A 138 15.13 -8.07 -14.15
CA GLU A 138 13.94 -8.13 -15.01
C GLU A 138 12.69 -7.60 -14.28
N ALA A 139 12.46 -8.01 -13.04
CA ALA A 139 11.35 -7.52 -12.22
C ALA A 139 11.40 -5.99 -12.04
N GLU A 140 12.61 -5.46 -11.85
CA GLU A 140 12.90 -4.04 -11.65
C GLU A 140 12.62 -3.25 -12.94
N ALA A 141 13.10 -3.72 -14.08
CA ALA A 141 12.83 -3.11 -15.39
C ALA A 141 11.34 -3.14 -15.77
N LEU A 142 10.63 -4.23 -15.45
CA LEU A 142 9.19 -4.37 -15.69
C LEU A 142 8.37 -3.43 -14.79
N SER A 143 8.73 -3.32 -13.51
CA SER A 143 8.07 -2.43 -12.54
C SER A 143 8.28 -0.96 -12.90
N ALA A 144 9.51 -0.58 -13.24
CA ALA A 144 9.83 0.77 -13.71
C ALA A 144 9.05 1.11 -15.00
N LYS A 145 8.91 0.15 -15.93
CA LYS A 145 8.13 0.38 -17.15
C LYS A 145 6.62 0.48 -16.90
N ALA A 146 6.09 -0.27 -15.93
CA ALA A 146 4.71 -0.13 -15.49
C ALA A 146 4.43 1.27 -14.92
N GLN A 147 5.31 1.78 -14.06
CA GLN A 147 5.23 3.14 -13.50
C GLN A 147 5.31 4.23 -14.58
N GLU A 148 6.23 4.13 -15.53
CA GLU A 148 6.35 5.06 -16.67
C GLU A 148 5.07 5.08 -17.53
N LEU A 149 4.46 3.91 -17.76
CA LEU A 149 3.19 3.82 -18.50
C LEU A 149 1.99 4.34 -17.70
N MET A 150 1.94 4.13 -16.38
CA MET A 150 0.93 4.73 -15.48
C MET A 150 1.00 6.26 -15.52
N ALA A 151 2.19 6.83 -15.32
CA ALA A 151 2.39 8.28 -15.32
C ALA A 151 1.97 8.92 -16.66
N ARG A 152 2.33 8.30 -17.81
CA ARG A 152 1.86 8.77 -19.12
C ARG A 152 0.35 8.62 -19.29
N HIS A 153 -0.23 7.48 -18.92
CA HIS A 153 -1.68 7.26 -19.02
C HIS A 153 -2.48 8.30 -18.22
N SER A 154 -2.03 8.64 -17.01
CA SER A 154 -2.62 9.68 -16.17
C SER A 154 -2.62 11.05 -16.85
N VAL A 155 -1.53 11.43 -17.55
CA VAL A 155 -1.49 12.69 -18.31
C VAL A 155 -2.34 12.60 -19.57
N ASP A 156 -2.28 11.50 -20.31
CA ASP A 156 -3.08 11.31 -21.53
C ASP A 156 -4.59 11.41 -21.22
N GLU A 157 -5.06 10.79 -20.12
CA GLU A 157 -6.45 10.93 -19.66
C GLU A 157 -6.79 12.35 -19.17
N ALA A 158 -5.82 13.07 -18.58
CA ALA A 158 -6.02 14.48 -18.23
C ALA A 158 -6.28 15.35 -19.48
N VAL A 159 -5.54 15.12 -20.58
CA VAL A 159 -5.77 15.80 -21.87
C VAL A 159 -7.10 15.42 -22.48
N LEU A 160 -7.41 14.12 -22.50
CA LEU A 160 -8.68 13.61 -23.04
C LEU A 160 -9.89 14.13 -22.27
N ALA A 161 -9.77 14.30 -20.95
CA ALA A 161 -10.81 14.90 -20.10
C ALA A 161 -10.98 16.41 -20.37
N ALA A 162 -9.88 17.16 -20.59
CA ALA A 162 -9.94 18.60 -20.89
C ALA A 162 -10.68 18.92 -22.20
N GLY A 163 -10.75 17.97 -23.13
CA GLY A 163 -11.53 18.09 -24.36
C GLY A 163 -13.03 17.74 -24.23
N ARG A 164 -13.51 17.31 -23.05
CA ARG A 164 -14.91 16.90 -22.84
C ARG A 164 -15.83 18.10 -22.58
N PRO A 165 -17.10 18.09 -23.05
CA PRO A 165 -18.05 19.19 -22.82
C PRO A 165 -18.44 19.42 -21.35
N ALA A 166 -18.27 18.41 -20.51
CA ALA A 166 -18.44 18.50 -19.06
C ALA A 166 -17.14 18.02 -18.41
N PRO A 167 -16.56 18.78 -17.46
CA PRO A 167 -15.39 18.33 -16.72
C PRO A 167 -15.79 17.15 -15.82
N ASP A 168 -15.01 16.07 -15.88
CA ASP A 168 -15.10 15.01 -14.89
C ASP A 168 -14.80 15.59 -13.49
N GLN A 169 -15.43 15.04 -12.45
CA GLN A 169 -15.17 15.43 -11.05
C GLN A 169 -14.31 14.38 -10.36
N PRO A 170 -13.45 14.75 -9.41
CA PRO A 170 -12.72 13.79 -8.59
C PRO A 170 -13.69 12.89 -7.80
N ALA A 171 -13.54 11.60 -8.00
CA ALA A 171 -14.13 10.56 -7.18
C ALA A 171 -13.25 10.32 -5.93
N ALA A 172 -13.58 9.27 -5.19
CA ALA A 172 -12.70 8.74 -4.18
C ALA A 172 -12.84 7.22 -4.11
N CYS A 173 -11.82 6.53 -3.61
CA CYS A 173 -11.85 5.11 -3.24
C CYS A 173 -11.40 4.90 -1.79
N ARG A 174 -11.75 3.77 -1.18
CA ARG A 174 -11.26 3.38 0.16
C ARG A 174 -10.34 2.18 0.04
N ILE A 175 -9.11 2.34 0.52
CA ILE A 175 -8.07 1.30 0.48
C ILE A 175 -7.74 0.90 1.92
N GLY A 176 -7.86 -0.39 2.22
CA GLY A 176 -7.50 -0.96 3.52
C GLY A 176 -6.00 -0.90 3.78
N VAL A 177 -5.61 -0.63 5.02
CA VAL A 177 -4.22 -0.54 5.46
C VAL A 177 -4.07 -1.38 6.72
N ASP A 178 -3.98 -2.69 6.53
CA ASP A 178 -4.07 -3.65 7.62
C ASP A 178 -2.91 -3.58 8.62
N ALA A 179 -3.21 -3.90 9.88
CA ALA A 179 -2.20 -4.20 10.88
C ALA A 179 -1.34 -5.41 10.47
N PRO A 180 -0.05 -5.48 10.86
CA PRO A 180 0.73 -4.46 11.55
C PRO A 180 1.44 -3.47 10.61
N TYR A 181 1.99 -2.40 11.21
CA TYR A 181 2.78 -1.33 10.56
C TYR A 181 1.95 -0.40 9.67
N GLU A 182 0.71 -0.20 10.06
CA GLU A 182 -0.32 0.63 9.44
C GLU A 182 0.22 1.99 9.02
N THR A 183 0.96 2.68 9.90
CA THR A 183 1.55 4.00 9.60
C THR A 183 2.53 3.96 8.42
N ALA A 184 3.41 2.96 8.34
CA ALA A 184 4.38 2.86 7.24
C ALA A 184 3.69 2.50 5.91
N LYS A 185 2.66 1.64 5.97
CA LYS A 185 1.83 1.30 4.82
C LYS A 185 0.97 2.50 4.35
N ALA A 186 0.46 3.32 5.28
CA ALA A 186 -0.26 4.55 4.95
C ALA A 186 0.65 5.60 4.30
N VAL A 187 1.90 5.75 4.75
CA VAL A 187 2.91 6.60 4.09
C VAL A 187 3.23 6.10 2.68
N LEU A 188 3.38 4.79 2.47
CA LEU A 188 3.54 4.22 1.13
C LEU A 188 2.35 4.55 0.22
N LEU A 189 1.12 4.43 0.74
CA LEU A 189 -0.09 4.76 -0.02
C LEU A 189 -0.19 6.26 -0.34
N ASP A 190 0.17 7.14 0.60
CA ASP A 190 0.18 8.59 0.38
C ASP A 190 1.22 9.02 -0.66
N ALA A 191 2.40 8.40 -0.63
CA ALA A 191 3.43 8.60 -1.64
C ALA A 191 2.99 8.11 -3.04
N VAL A 192 2.35 6.95 -3.12
CA VAL A 192 1.77 6.42 -4.37
C VAL A 192 0.63 7.31 -4.88
N ALA A 193 -0.26 7.79 -3.98
CA ALA A 193 -1.35 8.69 -4.33
C ALA A 193 -0.81 10.02 -4.88
N THR A 194 0.13 10.64 -4.17
CA THR A 194 0.74 11.93 -4.55
C THR A 194 1.40 11.85 -5.92
N ALA A 195 2.17 10.80 -6.21
CA ALA A 195 2.81 10.61 -7.51
C ALA A 195 1.82 10.37 -8.67
N ASN A 196 0.58 9.96 -8.38
CA ASN A 196 -0.50 9.82 -9.35
C ASN A 196 -1.55 10.95 -9.21
N ARG A 197 -1.15 12.13 -8.72
CA ARG A 197 -2.01 13.33 -8.56
C ARG A 197 -3.31 13.12 -7.77
N CYS A 198 -3.29 12.13 -6.87
CA CYS A 198 -4.34 11.88 -5.90
C CYS A 198 -3.95 12.43 -4.52
N ARG A 199 -4.92 12.50 -3.60
CA ARG A 199 -4.66 12.81 -2.18
C ARG A 199 -5.14 11.66 -1.31
N ALA A 200 -4.31 11.19 -0.37
CA ALA A 200 -4.70 10.17 0.60
C ALA A 200 -4.99 10.78 1.97
N VAL A 201 -6.12 10.42 2.58
CA VAL A 201 -6.48 10.79 3.95
C VAL A 201 -6.57 9.52 4.80
N TRP A 202 -5.63 9.38 5.74
CA TRP A 202 -5.50 8.19 6.58
C TRP A 202 -6.46 8.22 7.78
N ASN A 203 -7.35 7.23 7.89
CA ASN A 203 -8.19 7.03 9.07
C ASN A 203 -7.65 5.90 9.95
N SER A 204 -6.78 6.26 10.89
CA SER A 204 -6.13 5.32 11.83
C SER A 204 -7.10 4.56 12.73
N ALA A 205 -8.25 5.15 13.08
CA ALA A 205 -9.24 4.53 13.93
C ALA A 205 -10.04 3.41 13.23
N LEU A 206 -10.08 3.42 11.89
CA LEU A 206 -10.86 2.50 11.07
C LEU A 206 -10.01 1.62 10.13
N GLY A 207 -8.70 1.83 10.07
CA GLY A 207 -7.78 0.96 9.33
C GLY A 207 -7.82 1.12 7.81
N PHE A 208 -8.27 2.26 7.28
CA PHE A 208 -8.26 2.55 5.84
C PHE A 208 -7.82 3.98 5.52
N SER A 209 -7.25 4.18 4.34
CA SER A 209 -7.14 5.50 3.72
C SER A 209 -8.29 5.73 2.75
N THR A 210 -8.80 6.95 2.69
CA THR A 210 -9.60 7.40 1.54
C THR A 210 -8.69 8.12 0.58
N VAL A 211 -8.63 7.66 -0.67
CA VAL A 211 -7.88 8.33 -1.75
C VAL A 211 -8.88 9.12 -2.59
N VAL A 212 -8.62 10.41 -2.79
CA VAL A 212 -9.41 11.32 -3.63
C VAL A 212 -8.63 11.58 -4.92
N GLY A 213 -9.29 11.48 -6.07
CA GLY A 213 -8.63 11.49 -7.38
C GLY A 213 -9.62 11.28 -8.52
N PHE A 214 -9.15 11.31 -9.76
CA PHE A 214 -9.96 10.93 -10.92
C PHE A 214 -9.89 9.42 -11.15
N GLU A 215 -10.93 8.81 -11.72
CA GLU A 215 -11.05 7.34 -11.84
C GLU A 215 -9.81 6.62 -12.39
N PRO A 216 -9.16 7.06 -13.49
CA PRO A 216 -7.97 6.38 -14.01
C PRO A 216 -6.76 6.45 -13.05
N ASP A 217 -6.68 7.55 -12.29
CA ASP A 217 -5.62 7.78 -11.31
C ASP A 217 -5.88 6.92 -10.05
N LEU A 218 -7.14 6.77 -9.63
CA LEU A 218 -7.55 5.89 -8.52
C LEU A 218 -7.28 4.41 -8.82
N GLU A 219 -7.62 3.92 -10.03
CA GLU A 219 -7.29 2.56 -10.46
C GLU A 219 -5.78 2.31 -10.48
N ALA A 220 -4.98 3.29 -10.90
CA ALA A 220 -3.52 3.21 -10.89
C ALA A 220 -2.96 3.15 -9.46
N VAL A 221 -3.50 3.96 -8.53
CA VAL A 221 -3.08 3.97 -7.12
C VAL A 221 -3.37 2.64 -6.43
N GLU A 222 -4.56 2.08 -6.58
CA GLU A 222 -4.91 0.79 -5.96
C GLU A 222 -4.01 -0.34 -6.47
N LEU A 223 -3.82 -0.42 -7.79
CA LEU A 223 -2.97 -1.44 -8.43
C LEU A 223 -1.49 -1.31 -8.04
N LEU A 224 -0.95 -0.09 -8.04
CA LEU A 224 0.45 0.15 -7.72
C LEU A 224 0.74 -0.08 -6.23
N TYR A 225 -0.13 0.39 -5.35
CA TYR A 225 0.00 0.19 -3.90
C TYR A 225 -0.02 -1.29 -3.51
N THR A 226 -0.97 -2.06 -4.05
CA THR A 226 -1.10 -3.50 -3.75
C THR A 226 0.13 -4.29 -4.22
N SER A 227 0.63 -4.04 -5.43
CA SER A 227 1.88 -4.66 -5.92
C SER A 227 3.10 -4.26 -5.07
N LEU A 228 3.28 -2.97 -4.77
CA LEU A 228 4.39 -2.48 -3.93
C LEU A 228 4.37 -3.07 -2.51
N LEU A 229 3.19 -3.30 -1.92
CA LEU A 229 3.08 -4.01 -0.63
C LEU A 229 3.56 -5.47 -0.73
N VAL A 230 3.21 -6.18 -1.81
CA VAL A 230 3.69 -7.56 -2.05
C VAL A 230 5.21 -7.58 -2.22
N GLN A 231 5.76 -6.63 -2.97
CA GLN A 231 7.20 -6.46 -3.14
C GLN A 231 7.90 -6.15 -1.81
N ALA A 232 7.40 -5.17 -1.04
CA ALA A 232 7.94 -4.78 0.26
C ALA A 232 7.96 -5.95 1.26
N HIS A 233 6.86 -6.69 1.39
CA HIS A 233 6.80 -7.87 2.27
C HIS A 233 7.74 -9.00 1.82
N SER A 234 7.89 -9.20 0.50
CA SER A 234 8.79 -10.20 -0.06
C SER A 234 10.26 -9.85 0.19
N ALA A 235 10.64 -8.58 -0.04
CA ALA A 235 11.98 -8.07 0.23
C ALA A 235 12.31 -8.10 1.73
N MET A 236 11.39 -7.67 2.60
CA MET A 236 11.53 -7.76 4.05
C MET A 236 11.73 -9.21 4.51
N THR A 237 10.99 -10.17 3.95
CA THR A 237 11.12 -11.59 4.31
C THR A 237 12.49 -12.15 3.93
N LYS A 238 13.05 -11.75 2.77
CA LYS A 238 14.42 -12.08 2.35
C LYS A 238 15.47 -11.45 3.29
N ALA A 239 15.34 -10.16 3.61
CA ALA A 239 16.22 -9.46 4.53
C ALA A 239 16.23 -10.11 5.93
N GLU A 240 15.05 -10.44 6.48
CA GLU A 240 14.92 -11.15 7.77
C GLU A 240 15.50 -12.57 7.75
N ALA A 241 15.60 -13.23 6.58
CA ALA A 241 16.28 -14.51 6.45
C ALA A 241 17.80 -14.33 6.56
N ALA A 242 18.37 -13.32 5.90
CA ALA A 242 19.79 -12.98 6.01
C ALA A 242 20.17 -12.55 7.44
N GLN A 243 19.37 -11.68 8.09
CA GLN A 243 19.59 -11.29 9.49
C GLN A 243 19.63 -12.52 10.43
N ARG A 244 18.75 -13.51 10.21
CA ARG A 244 18.71 -14.75 11.01
C ARG A 244 19.91 -15.65 10.79
N GLN A 245 20.42 -15.74 9.56
CA GLN A 245 21.66 -16.47 9.24
C GLN A 245 22.87 -15.79 9.91
N ALA A 246 22.87 -14.45 10.01
CA ALA A 246 23.83 -13.67 10.79
C ALA A 246 23.57 -13.66 12.32
N GLY A 247 22.73 -14.57 12.83
CA GLY A 247 22.47 -14.74 14.27
C GLY A 247 21.60 -13.66 14.93
N ARG A 248 21.08 -12.68 14.17
CA ARG A 248 20.25 -11.59 14.72
C ARG A 248 18.78 -12.02 14.85
N LYS A 249 18.10 -11.49 15.87
CA LYS A 249 16.69 -11.78 16.15
C LYS A 249 15.76 -10.87 15.34
N ARG A 250 14.58 -11.40 14.99
CA ARG A 250 13.53 -10.73 14.21
C ARG A 250 12.78 -9.70 15.09
N THR A 251 13.15 -8.41 15.03
CA THR A 251 12.56 -7.35 15.89
C THR A 251 11.35 -6.66 15.26
N LYS A 252 10.50 -6.03 16.09
CA LYS A 252 9.42 -5.14 15.62
C LYS A 252 9.99 -3.85 15.00
N THR A 253 11.05 -3.31 15.62
CA THR A 253 11.76 -2.10 15.19
C THR A 253 12.33 -2.26 13.79
N PHE A 254 13.02 -3.37 13.49
CA PHE A 254 13.58 -3.66 12.17
C PHE A 254 12.53 -3.57 11.06
N ARG A 255 11.37 -4.24 11.22
CA ARG A 255 10.30 -4.24 10.20
C ARG A 255 9.65 -2.87 10.02
N GLN A 256 9.43 -2.15 11.12
CA GLN A 256 8.90 -0.80 11.07
C GLN A 256 9.85 0.14 10.34
N SER A 257 11.15 0.01 10.61
CA SER A 257 12.23 0.79 9.97
C SER A 257 12.36 0.47 8.49
N PHE A 258 12.32 -0.82 8.14
CA PHE A 258 12.36 -1.32 6.77
C PHE A 258 11.20 -0.78 5.94
N LEU A 259 9.96 -0.88 6.44
CA LEU A 259 8.79 -0.41 5.71
C LEU A 259 8.76 1.13 5.60
N ALA A 260 9.24 1.86 6.62
CA ALA A 260 9.34 3.31 6.55
C ALA A 260 10.37 3.79 5.50
N ALA A 261 11.57 3.21 5.50
CA ALA A 261 12.60 3.51 4.50
C ALA A 261 12.15 3.12 3.09
N TYR A 262 11.54 1.93 2.94
CA TYR A 262 11.00 1.48 1.66
C TYR A 262 9.94 2.45 1.12
N ALA A 263 9.00 2.89 1.97
CA ALA A 263 7.96 3.84 1.59
C ALA A 263 8.53 5.19 1.13
N GLN A 264 9.50 5.74 1.87
CA GLN A 264 10.13 7.01 1.51
C GLN A 264 10.88 6.93 0.17
N HIS A 265 11.79 5.96 0.02
CA HIS A 265 12.61 5.83 -1.19
C HIS A 265 11.78 5.50 -2.45
N ILE A 266 10.69 4.73 -2.32
CA ILE A 266 9.73 4.55 -3.42
C ILE A 266 9.01 5.87 -3.73
N GLY A 267 8.59 6.63 -2.71
CA GLY A 267 7.93 7.92 -2.88
C GLY A 267 8.78 8.95 -3.64
N ASP A 268 10.00 9.18 -3.18
CA ASP A 268 10.98 10.07 -3.81
C ASP A 268 11.17 9.73 -5.30
N ARG A 269 11.19 8.43 -5.62
CA ARG A 269 11.38 7.95 -6.98
C ARG A 269 10.13 8.02 -7.85
N LEU A 270 8.95 7.72 -7.31
CA LEU A 270 7.70 7.89 -8.03
C LEU A 270 7.45 9.36 -8.37
N ALA A 271 7.74 10.28 -7.44
CA ALA A 271 7.73 11.72 -7.70
C ALA A 271 8.69 12.10 -8.82
N ALA A 272 9.95 11.63 -8.79
CA ALA A 272 10.92 11.91 -9.84
C ALA A 272 10.49 11.42 -11.25
N VAL A 273 9.78 10.29 -11.34
CA VAL A 273 9.21 9.77 -12.59
C VAL A 273 8.01 10.62 -13.05
N ALA A 274 7.10 10.96 -12.14
CA ALA A 274 5.95 11.81 -12.44
C ALA A 274 6.38 13.20 -12.92
N ASP A 275 7.38 13.80 -12.28
CA ASP A 275 7.97 15.07 -12.72
C ASP A 275 8.64 14.95 -14.09
N GLN A 276 9.35 13.86 -14.37
CA GLN A 276 9.98 13.66 -15.67
C GLN A 276 8.94 13.63 -16.79
N VAL A 277 7.88 12.84 -16.65
CA VAL A 277 6.79 12.76 -17.63
C VAL A 277 6.09 14.12 -17.78
N THR A 278 5.88 14.82 -16.67
CA THR A 278 5.26 16.16 -16.68
C THR A 278 6.14 17.19 -17.41
N ARG A 279 7.47 17.14 -17.25
CA ARG A 279 8.42 17.99 -17.99
C ARG A 279 8.51 17.63 -19.47
N GLU A 280 8.43 16.34 -19.82
CA GLU A 280 8.37 15.86 -21.22
C GLU A 280 7.13 16.40 -21.96
N GLN A 281 6.05 16.73 -21.24
CA GLN A 281 4.76 17.18 -21.81
C GLN A 281 4.39 18.61 -21.35
N GLY A 282 5.36 19.53 -21.30
CA GLY A 282 5.23 20.85 -20.65
C GLY A 282 4.07 21.76 -21.11
N GLU A 283 3.48 21.56 -22.29
CA GLU A 283 2.27 22.28 -22.74
C GLU A 283 1.03 21.95 -21.87
N LEU A 284 1.04 20.81 -21.16
CA LEU A 284 -0.11 20.28 -20.43
C LEU A 284 -0.21 20.78 -18.97
N LEU A 285 0.79 21.51 -18.48
CA LEU A 285 0.86 22.01 -17.11
C LEU A 285 -0.43 22.70 -16.60
N PRO A 286 -1.15 23.54 -17.39
CA PRO A 286 -2.39 24.18 -16.92
C PRO A 286 -3.53 23.18 -16.67
N VAL A 287 -3.62 22.12 -17.48
CA VAL A 287 -4.64 21.07 -17.33
C VAL A 287 -4.36 20.26 -16.06
N LEU A 288 -3.09 19.93 -15.82
CA LEU A 288 -2.65 19.19 -14.64
C LEU A 288 -2.90 20.00 -13.36
N ALA A 289 -2.49 21.27 -13.32
CA ALA A 289 -2.75 22.16 -12.19
C ALA A 289 -4.26 22.33 -11.90
N THR A 290 -5.10 22.41 -12.93
CA THR A 290 -6.57 22.47 -12.76
C THR A 290 -7.12 21.19 -12.12
N ARG A 291 -6.59 20.00 -12.47
CA ARG A 291 -6.96 18.73 -11.83
C ARG A 291 -6.47 18.67 -10.39
N ASP A 292 -5.24 19.08 -10.11
CA ASP A 292 -4.67 19.09 -8.76
C ASP A 292 -5.47 20.00 -7.81
N LEU A 293 -5.93 21.16 -8.30
CA LEU A 293 -6.86 22.04 -7.57
C LEU A 293 -8.22 21.37 -7.33
N ALA A 294 -8.81 20.72 -8.34
CA ALA A 294 -10.08 20.02 -8.19
C ALA A 294 -9.99 18.89 -7.14
N VAL A 295 -8.93 18.08 -7.16
CA VAL A 295 -8.67 17.03 -6.17
C VAL A 295 -8.46 17.62 -4.77
N SER A 296 -7.72 18.73 -4.66
CA SER A 296 -7.47 19.41 -3.39
C SER A 296 -8.78 19.91 -2.78
N GLY A 297 -9.56 20.69 -3.52
CA GLY A 297 -10.87 21.20 -3.06
C GLY A 297 -11.84 20.07 -2.71
N ARG A 298 -11.88 18.99 -3.51
CA ARG A 298 -12.72 17.82 -3.20
C ARG A 298 -12.29 17.09 -1.92
N THR A 299 -10.99 17.09 -1.63
CA THR A 299 -10.45 16.52 -0.38
C THR A 299 -10.85 17.37 0.83
N GLU A 300 -10.75 18.69 0.72
CA GLU A 300 -11.17 19.64 1.76
C GLU A 300 -12.68 19.60 2.03
N GLU A 301 -13.51 19.46 0.99
CA GLU A 301 -14.96 19.23 1.13
C GLU A 301 -15.30 17.93 1.88
N MET A 302 -14.61 16.83 1.56
CA MET A 302 -14.84 15.53 2.19
C MET A 302 -14.30 15.46 3.62
N PHE A 303 -13.20 16.17 3.90
CA PHE A 303 -12.44 16.09 5.15
C PHE A 303 -12.05 17.49 5.66
N PRO A 304 -13.02 18.32 6.10
CA PRO A 304 -12.76 19.67 6.59
C PRO A 304 -11.93 19.68 7.89
N GLU A 305 -11.98 18.60 8.67
CA GLU A 305 -11.18 18.40 9.88
C GLU A 305 -10.08 17.36 9.62
N THR A 306 -8.98 17.80 9.01
CA THR A 306 -7.76 16.99 8.85
C THR A 306 -6.60 17.56 9.67
N VAL A 307 -5.74 16.66 10.16
CA VAL A 307 -4.53 17.02 10.91
C VAL A 307 -3.30 16.34 10.31
N THR A 308 -2.25 17.11 10.07
CA THR A 308 -0.96 16.57 9.63
C THR A 308 -0.23 15.99 10.83
N THR A 309 0.04 14.68 10.79
CA THR A 309 0.73 13.98 11.88
C THR A 309 2.15 13.63 11.43
N ARG A 310 3.17 14.11 12.16
CA ARG A 310 4.54 13.66 11.94
C ARG A 310 4.68 12.20 12.35
N VAL A 311 5.15 11.37 11.44
CA VAL A 311 5.47 9.97 11.73
C VAL A 311 6.65 9.93 12.71
N ARG A 312 6.57 9.06 13.72
CA ARG A 312 7.62 8.94 14.73
C ARG A 312 8.93 8.45 14.08
N GLY A 313 10.04 9.04 14.49
CA GLY A 313 11.38 8.70 13.99
C GLY A 313 11.71 7.22 14.11
N VAL A 314 12.53 6.76 13.18
CA VAL A 314 12.92 5.36 13.03
C VAL A 314 14.16 5.04 13.89
N SER A 315 14.21 3.86 14.52
CA SER A 315 15.21 3.53 15.54
C SER A 315 16.08 2.30 15.24
N ASP A 316 15.97 1.67 14.07
CA ASP A 316 16.74 0.48 13.69
C ASP A 316 17.45 0.75 12.35
N LEU A 317 18.73 1.12 12.42
CA LEU A 317 19.55 1.51 11.26
C LEU A 317 19.63 0.39 10.22
N ALA A 318 19.86 -0.86 10.66
CA ALA A 318 19.95 -1.99 9.75
C ALA A 318 18.61 -2.24 9.02
N GLY A 319 17.48 -2.03 9.70
CA GLY A 319 16.16 -2.04 9.07
C GLY A 319 15.99 -0.93 8.03
N TRP A 320 16.40 0.29 8.37
CA TRP A 320 16.36 1.44 7.46
C TRP A 320 17.18 1.20 6.18
N GLU A 321 18.46 0.84 6.32
CA GLU A 321 19.38 0.58 5.20
C GLU A 321 18.84 -0.52 4.26
N GLN A 322 18.42 -1.67 4.81
CA GLN A 322 17.86 -2.76 3.99
C GLN A 322 16.52 -2.40 3.34
N GLY A 323 15.73 -1.51 3.95
CA GLY A 323 14.50 -0.98 3.37
C GLY A 323 14.76 -0.03 2.20
N ALA A 324 15.73 0.87 2.36
CA ALA A 324 16.23 1.75 1.32
C ALA A 324 16.77 0.95 0.12
N GLU A 325 17.70 0.01 0.34
CA GLU A 325 18.21 -0.87 -0.71
C GLU A 325 17.10 -1.68 -1.41
N ALA A 326 16.06 -2.09 -0.67
CA ALA A 326 14.94 -2.84 -1.24
C ALA A 326 14.06 -1.98 -2.14
N ALA A 327 13.87 -0.70 -1.80
CA ALA A 327 13.19 0.28 -2.65
C ALA A 327 14.05 0.67 -3.86
N GLU A 328 15.36 0.86 -3.67
CA GLU A 328 16.30 1.08 -4.76
C GLU A 328 16.22 -0.04 -5.77
N ARG A 329 16.40 -1.31 -5.35
CA ARG A 329 16.19 -2.50 -6.19
C ARG A 329 14.86 -2.41 -6.92
N ALA A 330 13.73 -2.37 -6.20
CA ALA A 330 12.39 -2.30 -6.79
C ALA A 330 12.16 -1.18 -7.84
N ALA A 331 12.99 -0.14 -7.86
CA ALA A 331 12.92 0.97 -8.81
C ALA A 331 14.13 1.11 -9.76
N LEU A 332 15.12 0.23 -9.74
CA LEU A 332 16.43 0.43 -10.41
C LEU A 332 16.48 0.04 -11.91
N ARG A 333 15.73 0.76 -12.76
CA ARG A 333 16.29 1.36 -13.99
C ARG A 333 15.29 2.27 -14.73
N PRO A 334 15.61 3.55 -15.02
CA PRO A 334 14.96 4.23 -16.13
C PRO A 334 15.39 3.56 -17.43
N ALA A 335 14.43 3.28 -18.33
CA ALA A 335 14.68 2.62 -19.60
C ALA A 335 15.46 3.53 -20.57
N LYS A 336 16.80 3.48 -20.48
CA LYS A 336 17.69 4.28 -21.30
C LYS A 336 17.96 3.58 -22.64
N GLY A 337 17.24 4.01 -23.68
CA GLY A 337 17.65 3.83 -25.09
C GLY A 337 16.93 2.74 -25.91
N GLU A 338 16.35 3.20 -27.02
CA GLU A 338 16.36 2.54 -28.34
C GLU A 338 15.80 1.11 -28.48
N LEU A 339 14.50 1.02 -28.82
CA LEU A 339 14.03 0.03 -29.78
C LEU A 339 13.86 0.74 -31.13
N GLY A 340 14.79 0.47 -32.04
CA GLY A 340 14.99 1.26 -33.25
C GLY A 340 13.91 1.12 -34.34
N GLU A 341 13.88 2.11 -35.22
CA GLU A 341 13.09 2.14 -36.45
C GLU A 341 13.49 1.02 -37.43
N SER A 342 12.91 -0.17 -37.26
CA SER A 342 12.85 -1.17 -38.34
C SER A 342 11.57 -0.99 -39.16
N GLY A 343 11.46 0.19 -39.80
CA GLY A 343 10.29 0.66 -40.54
C GLY A 343 10.57 1.11 -41.97
N ARG A 344 11.77 0.87 -42.51
CA ARG A 344 12.09 1.19 -43.91
C ARG A 344 11.49 0.13 -44.84
N GLY A 345 10.32 0.44 -45.38
CA GLY A 345 9.61 -0.43 -46.32
C GLY A 345 10.40 -0.66 -47.60
N CYS A 346 10.60 -1.94 -47.95
CA CYS A 346 11.00 -2.33 -49.29
C CYS A 346 9.74 -2.55 -50.15
N ARG A 347 9.43 -1.59 -51.02
CA ARG A 347 8.52 -1.76 -52.17
C ARG A 347 9.23 -1.26 -53.42
N ARG A 348 8.87 -1.84 -54.57
CA ARG A 348 9.49 -1.74 -55.90
C ARG A 348 10.68 -2.71 -56.05
N ARG A 349 10.76 -3.53 -57.11
CA ARG A 349 9.89 -3.68 -58.30
C ARG A 349 9.32 -5.09 -58.39
#